data_AF-A0A2P8QZG6-F1
#
_entry.id   AF-A0A2P8QZG6-F1
#
_cell.length_a   1.000
_cell.length_b   1.000
_cell.length_c   1.000
_cell.angle_alpha   90.00
_cell.angle_beta   90.00
_cell.angle_gamma   90.00
#
_symmetry.space_group_name_H-M   'P 1'
#
loop_
_entity.id
_entity.type
_entity.pdbx_description
1 polymer ?
#
loop_
_entity_poly.entity_id
_entity_poly.type
_entity_poly.pdbx_seq_one_letter_code
_entity_poly.pdbx_strand_id
1 'polypeptide(L)'
;MSVLVVGADEITPIKAVLSDLGASKIEHWDARNENRVNRKSIPLDTDCIVMLTSFLNHNTMKKIKNDAKKRKIPIVCAKRSVSCVFCEFCKIFDLDREFGCSK
;
A
#
# COMPACT_ATOMS: atom_id res chain seq x y z
N MET A 1 5.97 12.25 1.28
CA MET A 1 4.83 11.52 0.68
C MET A 1 4.01 10.83 1.75
N SER A 2 2.68 10.84 1.62
CA SER A 2 1.75 10.15 2.52
C SER A 2 1.29 8.81 1.92
N VAL A 3 1.63 7.70 2.57
CA VAL A 3 1.36 6.33 2.10
C VAL A 3 0.37 5.63 3.01
N LEU A 4 -0.69 5.06 2.43
CA LEU A 4 -1.64 4.21 3.13
C LEU A 4 -1.35 2.74 2.83
N VAL A 5 -0.99 1.97 3.84
CA VAL A 5 -0.80 0.52 3.74
C VAL A 5 -2.04 -0.20 4.26
N VAL A 6 -2.61 -1.08 3.45
CA VAL A 6 -3.84 -1.81 3.77
C VAL A 6 -3.58 -3.31 3.72
N GLY A 7 -3.90 -3.99 4.83
CA GLY A 7 -3.61 -5.40 5.03
C GLY A 7 -2.38 -5.63 5.92
N ALA A 8 -2.05 -6.91 6.12
CA ALA A 8 -1.09 -7.42 7.10
C ALA A 8 -1.37 -7.03 8.56
N ASP A 9 -0.99 -7.92 9.47
CA ASP A 9 -1.11 -7.69 10.91
C ASP A 9 0.06 -6.80 11.40
N GLU A 10 1.27 -7.06 10.89
CA GLU A 10 2.46 -6.25 11.15
C GLU A 10 3.04 -5.71 9.84
N ILE A 11 3.31 -4.40 9.82
CA ILE A 11 3.96 -3.73 8.69
C ILE A 11 5.22 -2.98 9.09
N THR A 12 5.76 -3.21 10.28
CA THR A 12 6.99 -2.57 10.79
C THR A 12 8.14 -2.56 9.76
N PRO A 13 8.50 -3.70 9.13
CA PRO A 13 9.58 -3.67 8.15
C PRO A 13 9.19 -2.94 6.86
N ILE A 14 7.91 -2.97 6.47
CA ILE A 14 7.40 -2.22 5.31
C ILE A 14 7.42 -0.72 5.60
N LYS A 15 7.04 -0.30 6.80
CA LYS A 15 7.09 1.11 7.23
C LYS A 15 8.51 1.63 7.15
N ALA A 16 9.48 0.89 7.67
CA ALA A 16 10.89 1.30 7.64
C ALA A 16 11.36 1.54 6.20
N VAL A 17 11.07 0.61 5.29
CA VAL A 17 11.43 0.73 3.87
C VAL A 17 10.69 1.89 3.18
N LEU A 18 9.40 2.06 3.44
CA LEU A 18 8.65 3.19 2.88
C LEU A 18 9.17 4.54 3.40
N SER A 19 9.52 4.61 4.69
CA SER A 19 10.13 5.80 5.28
C SER A 19 11.47 6.13 4.62
N ASP A 20 12.31 5.12 4.39
CA ASP A 20 13.59 5.25 3.70
C ASP A 20 13.42 5.76 2.25
N LEU A 21 12.38 5.27 1.56
CA LEU A 21 11.97 5.72 0.23
C LEU A 21 11.37 7.15 0.19
N GLY A 22 11.26 7.85 1.32
CA GLY A 22 10.74 9.22 1.40
C GLY A 22 9.26 9.35 1.81
N ALA A 23 8.66 8.29 2.35
CA ALA A 23 7.35 8.39 2.97
C ALA A 23 7.45 9.10 4.33
N SER A 24 6.84 10.28 4.43
CA SER A 24 6.84 11.09 5.65
C SER A 24 5.72 10.67 6.60
N LYS A 25 4.64 10.11 6.06
CA LYS A 25 3.46 9.70 6.81
C LYS A 25 3.00 8.35 6.30
N ILE A 26 2.93 7.37 7.19
CA ILE A 26 2.55 6.01 6.83
C ILE A 26 1.40 5.58 7.71
N GLU A 27 0.22 5.49 7.10
CA GLU A 27 -0.97 5.00 7.78
C GLU A 27 -1.16 3.50 7.51
N HIS A 28 -1.56 2.75 8.53
CA HIS A 28 -1.75 1.31 8.44
C HIS A 28 -3.18 0.95 8.81
N TRP A 29 -3.85 0.23 7.93
CA TRP A 29 -5.13 -0.39 8.22
C TRP A 29 -4.96 -1.91 8.25
N ASP A 30 -5.00 -2.48 9.46
CA ASP A 30 -5.12 -3.91 9.64
C ASP A 30 -6.45 -4.35 9.01
N ALA A 31 -6.39 -5.06 7.90
CA ALA A 31 -7.61 -5.43 7.17
C ALA A 31 -8.36 -6.61 7.80
N ARG A 32 -8.07 -6.88 9.09
CA ARG A 32 -8.67 -7.94 9.90
C ARG A 32 -10.15 -7.68 10.14
N ASN A 33 -10.55 -6.42 10.20
CA ASN A 33 -11.95 -6.01 10.29
C ASN A 33 -12.39 -5.29 9.02
N GLU A 34 -12.91 -6.06 8.05
CA GLU A 34 -13.44 -5.52 6.79
C GLU A 34 -14.47 -4.42 7.00
N ASN A 35 -15.29 -4.52 8.04
CA ASN A 35 -16.32 -3.53 8.34
C ASN A 35 -15.73 -2.18 8.78
N ARG A 36 -14.55 -2.20 9.44
CA ARG A 36 -13.83 -0.98 9.80
C ARG A 36 -13.14 -0.37 8.57
N VAL A 37 -12.47 -1.18 7.77
CA VAL A 37 -11.81 -0.72 6.54
C VAL A 37 -12.83 -0.16 5.54
N ASN A 38 -13.96 -0.84 5.35
CA ASN A 38 -15.01 -0.40 4.45
C ASN A 38 -15.73 0.86 4.95
N ARG A 39 -15.77 1.14 6.25
CA ARG A 39 -16.36 2.38 6.79
C ARG A 39 -15.38 3.55 6.85
N LYS A 40 -14.07 3.27 6.90
CA LYS A 40 -13.05 4.30 6.81
C LYS A 40 -12.98 4.84 5.39
N SER A 41 -12.97 6.17 5.28
CA SER A 41 -12.64 6.85 4.04
C SER A 41 -11.13 6.97 3.94
N ILE A 42 -10.59 6.81 2.72
CA ILE A 42 -9.17 7.03 2.46
C ILE A 42 -8.83 8.49 2.84
N PRO A 43 -7.80 8.73 3.65
CA PRO A 43 -7.41 10.07 4.04
C PRO A 43 -7.19 10.95 2.80
N LEU A 44 -7.69 12.17 2.82
CA LEU A 44 -7.58 13.12 1.70
C LEU A 44 -6.12 13.42 1.32
N ASP A 45 -5.23 13.35 2.31
CA ASP A 45 -3.80 13.58 2.20
C ASP A 45 -3.02 12.37 1.67
N THR A 46 -3.69 11.30 1.22
CA THR A 46 -2.99 10.08 0.76
C THR A 46 -2.49 10.24 -0.68
N ASP A 47 -1.18 10.20 -0.87
CA ASP A 47 -0.54 10.23 -2.19
C ASP A 47 -0.45 8.85 -2.84
N CYS A 48 -0.34 7.78 -2.02
CA CYS A 48 -0.16 6.42 -2.51
C CYS A 48 -0.84 5.39 -1.62
N ILE A 49 -1.36 4.33 -2.22
CA ILE A 49 -1.93 3.20 -1.48
C ILE A 49 -1.17 1.92 -1.77
N VAL A 50 -0.64 1.28 -0.72
CA VAL A 50 -0.03 -0.05 -0.79
C VAL A 50 -1.05 -1.07 -0.31
N MET A 51 -1.41 -1.99 -1.20
CA MET A 51 -2.41 -3.02 -0.97
C MET A 51 -1.74 -4.39 -0.86
N LEU A 52 -1.82 -5.01 0.31
CA LEU A 52 -1.30 -6.35 0.56
C LEU A 52 -2.36 -7.40 0.26
N THR A 53 -2.36 -7.84 -1.00
CA THR A 53 -3.40 -8.73 -1.57
C THR A 53 -3.52 -10.07 -0.85
N SER A 54 -2.45 -10.59 -0.24
CA SER A 54 -2.49 -11.84 0.52
C SER A 54 -3.29 -11.76 1.83
N PHE A 55 -3.60 -10.55 2.31
CA PHE A 55 -4.32 -10.33 3.57
C PHE A 55 -5.69 -9.66 3.36
N LEU A 56 -6.10 -9.46 2.11
CA LEU A 56 -7.30 -8.71 1.77
C LEU A 56 -8.30 -9.59 1.05
N ASN A 57 -9.56 -9.49 1.44
CA ASN A 57 -10.66 -10.11 0.72
C ASN A 57 -10.95 -9.36 -0.58
N HIS A 58 -11.48 -10.08 -1.58
CA HIS A 58 -11.82 -9.52 -2.90
C HIS A 58 -12.72 -8.28 -2.82
N ASN A 59 -13.67 -8.25 -1.87
CA ASN A 59 -14.57 -7.11 -1.66
C ASN A 59 -13.81 -5.85 -1.22
N THR A 60 -12.94 -5.96 -0.23
CA THR A 60 -12.13 -4.85 0.28
C THR A 60 -11.18 -4.32 -0.80
N MET A 61 -10.53 -5.22 -1.54
CA MET A 61 -9.67 -4.83 -2.67
C MET A 61 -10.45 -4.05 -3.72
N LYS A 62 -11.62 -4.55 -4.13
CA LYS A 62 -12.47 -3.88 -5.13
C LYS A 62 -12.93 -2.51 -4.67
N LYS A 63 -13.29 -2.37 -3.39
CA LYS A 63 -13.69 -1.08 -2.81
C LYS A 63 -12.55 -0.07 -2.85
N ILE A 64 -11.40 -0.40 -2.26
CA ILE A 64 -10.25 0.50 -2.19
C ILE A 64 -9.76 0.85 -3.60
N LYS A 65 -9.73 -0.12 -4.52
CA LYS A 65 -9.37 0.12 -5.92
C LYS A 65 -10.32 1.10 -6.60
N ASN A 66 -11.62 0.99 -6.33
CA ASN A 66 -12.60 1.93 -6.88
C ASN A 66 -12.46 3.32 -6.27
N ASP A 67 -12.26 3.43 -4.94
CA ASP A 67 -12.05 4.69 -4.25
C ASP A 67 -10.78 5.41 -4.73
N ALA A 68 -9.66 4.69 -4.85
CA ALA A 68 -8.43 5.25 -5.40
C ALA A 68 -8.57 5.63 -6.88
N LYS A 69 -9.28 4.85 -7.70
CA LYS A 69 -9.56 5.22 -9.09
C LYS A 69 -10.40 6.50 -9.19
N LYS A 70 -11.39 6.69 -8.30
CA LYS A 70 -12.17 7.93 -8.22
C LYS A 70 -11.30 9.14 -7.86
N ARG A 71 -10.31 8.94 -6.99
CA ARG A 71 -9.37 9.98 -6.54
C ARG A 71 -8.13 10.12 -7.42
N LYS A 72 -7.96 9.26 -8.44
CA LYS A 72 -6.77 9.15 -9.28
C LYS A 72 -5.46 8.94 -8.49
N ILE A 73 -5.54 8.22 -7.36
CA ILE A 73 -4.38 7.91 -6.51
C ILE A 73 -3.73 6.62 -7.04
N PRO A 74 -2.39 6.57 -7.17
CA PRO A 74 -1.68 5.35 -7.54
C PRO A 74 -1.84 4.26 -6.48
N ILE A 75 -1.97 3.01 -6.95
CA ILE A 75 -2.14 1.83 -6.09
C ILE A 75 -1.03 0.85 -6.41
N VAL A 76 -0.28 0.47 -5.37
CA VAL A 76 0.76 -0.55 -5.39
C VAL A 76 0.17 -1.85 -4.85
N CYS A 77 0.07 -2.87 -5.69
CA CYS A 77 -0.45 -4.18 -5.27
C CYS A 77 0.72 -5.13 -5.01
N ALA A 78 0.90 -5.56 -3.77
CA ALA A 78 1.92 -6.53 -3.40
C ALA A 78 1.32 -7.75 -2.70
N LYS A 79 2.07 -8.85 -2.60
CA LYS A 79 1.62 -10.08 -1.96
C LYS A 79 1.76 -10.01 -0.43
N ARG A 80 2.95 -10.39 0.07
CA ARG A 80 3.25 -10.53 1.50
C ARG A 80 4.62 -10.00 1.90
N SER A 81 5.61 -10.14 1.02
CA SER A 81 6.99 -9.80 1.35
C SER A 81 7.30 -8.31 1.17
N VAL A 82 8.13 -7.78 2.07
CA VAL A 82 8.65 -6.40 2.02
C VAL A 82 9.34 -6.13 0.68
N SER A 83 10.15 -7.07 0.19
CA SER A 83 10.84 -6.95 -1.10
C SER A 83 9.88 -6.80 -2.27
N CYS A 84 8.73 -7.48 -2.22
CA CYS A 84 7.70 -7.37 -3.26
C CYS A 84 7.01 -6.00 -3.20
N VAL A 85 6.72 -5.49 -2.00
CA VAL A 85 6.21 -4.12 -1.83
C VAL A 85 7.18 -3.11 -2.40
N PHE A 86 8.46 -3.22 -2.03
CA PHE A 86 9.52 -2.34 -2.49
C PHE A 86 9.63 -2.32 -4.02
N CYS A 87 9.70 -3.50 -4.65
CA CYS A 87 9.81 -3.64 -6.10
C CYS A 87 8.60 -3.04 -6.83
N GLU A 88 7.39 -3.35 -6.38
CA GLU A 88 6.17 -2.82 -7.01
C GLU A 88 6.03 -1.31 -6.78
N PHE A 89 6.46 -0.80 -5.62
CA PHE A 89 6.50 0.63 -5.33
C PHE A 89 7.48 1.33 -6.27
N CYS A 90 8.71 0.82 -6.41
CA CYS A 90 9.70 1.40 -7.31
C CYS A 90 9.23 1.44 -8.77
N LYS A 91 8.55 0.39 -9.24
CA LYS A 91 7.96 0.35 -10.60
C LYS A 91 6.90 1.43 -10.83
N ILE A 92 6.11 1.77 -9.81
CA ILE A 92 5.02 2.73 -9.94
C ILE A 92 5.53 4.17 -9.84
N PHE A 93 6.57 4.40 -9.03
CA PHE A 93 7.16 5.71 -8.83
C PHE A 93 8.42 5.97 -9.68
N ASP A 94 8.74 5.07 -10.61
CA ASP A 94 9.91 5.13 -11.49
C ASP A 94 11.22 5.39 -10.72
N LEU A 95 11.36 4.74 -9.56
CA LEU A 95 12.59 4.73 -8.78
C LEU A 95 13.54 3.68 -9.36
N ASP A 96 13.84 3.82 -10.66
CA ASP A 96 14.71 2.92 -11.43
C ASP A 96 16.18 3.25 -11.14
N ARG A 97 16.65 3.08 -9.90
CA ARG A 97 18.08 2.92 -9.59
C ARG A 97 18.26 2.09 -8.32
N GLU A 98 19.09 1.05 -8.42
CA GLU A 98 19.80 0.31 -7.35
C GLU A 98 19.31 -1.06 -6.85
N PHE A 99 18.07 -1.50 -7.02
CA PHE A 99 17.67 -2.78 -6.40
C PHE A 99 17.05 -3.76 -7.40
N GLY A 100 17.94 -4.55 -8.01
CA GLY A 100 17.60 -5.67 -8.89
C GLY A 100 16.65 -6.64 -8.21
N CYS A 101 15.37 -6.57 -8.54
CA CYS A 101 14.41 -7.59 -8.15
C CYS A 101 14.41 -8.66 -9.25
N SER A 102 15.20 -9.72 -9.04
CA SER A 102 15.19 -10.92 -9.89
C SER A 102 13.75 -11.45 -10.02
N LYS A 103 13.33 -11.66 -11.27
CA LYS A 103 12.05 -12.28 -11.62
C LYS A 103 11.96 -13.73 -11.13
#